data_AF-A0A977KXX1-F1
#
_entry.id   AF-A0A977KXX1-F1
#
_cell.length_a   1.000
_cell.length_b   1.000
_cell.length_c   1.000
_cell.angle_alpha   90.00
_cell.angle_beta   90.00
_cell.angle_gamma   90.00
#
_symmetry.space_group_name_H-M   'P 1'
#
loop_
_entity.id
_entity.type
_entity.pdbx_description
1 polymer ?
#
loop_
_entity_poly.entity_id
_entity_poly.type
_entity_poly.pdbx_seq_one_letter_code
_entity_poly.pdbx_strand_id
1 'polypeptide(L)'
;MATTADDVWRLLAELTTRQSELTAAQKETDLQLKEVSQAQKETDRQLKELGKQTDRQLKELGKQTDRQLKELGKQIGGLGAKFGSFTEGLALPSMEKILRQRFGMETTSPSVRVSKGGQHIEIDVLAYANGELNTAYIVEVKSHAREESITQLKSILQRFRAFFPEHKDKQLYGILAAVDMSPDLREKTLQEGFYVARIHDQVFELDIPENFQPQRY
;
A
#
# COMPACT_ATOMS: atom_id res chain seq x y z
N MET A 1 67.14 11.94 -71.93
CA MET A 1 67.45 10.55 -72.30
C MET A 1 66.24 10.00 -73.02
N ALA A 2 66.41 9.38 -74.19
CA ALA A 2 65.30 8.80 -74.96
C ALA A 2 65.01 7.39 -74.43
N THR A 3 63.76 7.13 -74.07
CA THR A 3 63.28 5.78 -73.69
C THR A 3 63.46 4.83 -74.87
N THR A 4 64.07 3.68 -74.65
CA THR A 4 64.28 2.66 -75.70
C THR A 4 63.08 1.71 -75.80
N ALA A 5 62.95 0.97 -76.91
CA ALA A 5 61.88 -0.02 -77.07
C ALA A 5 61.93 -1.11 -75.98
N ASP A 6 63.12 -1.45 -75.48
CA ASP A 6 63.31 -2.41 -74.40
C ASP A 6 62.79 -1.89 -73.06
N ASP A 7 62.91 -0.58 -72.80
CA ASP A 7 62.32 0.05 -71.61
C ASP A 7 60.78 -0.02 -71.63
N VAL A 8 60.17 0.09 -72.82
CA VAL A 8 58.71 -0.03 -72.99
C VAL A 8 58.24 -1.47 -72.72
N TRP A 9 58.93 -2.48 -73.24
CA TRP A 9 58.58 -3.89 -72.98
C TRP A 9 58.76 -4.28 -71.52
N ARG A 10 59.79 -3.77 -70.85
CA ARG A 10 59.99 -3.96 -69.40
C ARG A 10 58.82 -3.37 -68.60
N LEU A 11 58.43 -2.14 -68.89
CA LEU A 11 57.28 -1.48 -68.25
C LEU A 11 55.96 -2.23 -68.51
N LEU A 12 55.77 -2.78 -69.71
CA LEU A 12 54.58 -3.57 -70.03
C LEU A 12 54.53 -4.87 -69.20
N ALA A 13 55.66 -5.58 -69.07
CA ALA A 13 55.76 -6.79 -68.25
C ALA A 13 55.50 -6.50 -66.76
N GLU A 14 56.05 -5.39 -66.24
CA GLU A 14 55.76 -4.91 -64.88
C GLU A 14 54.28 -4.56 -64.69
N LEU A 15 53.66 -3.91 -65.68
CA LEU A 15 52.24 -3.58 -65.65
C LEU A 15 51.35 -4.82 -65.64
N THR A 16 51.66 -5.83 -66.48
CA THR A 16 50.93 -7.11 -66.51
C THR A 16 51.05 -7.85 -65.18
N THR A 17 52.24 -7.81 -64.57
CA THR A 17 52.48 -8.43 -63.24
C THR A 17 51.68 -7.70 -62.15
N ARG A 18 51.70 -6.36 -62.12
CA ARG A 18 50.88 -5.60 -61.17
C ARG A 18 49.38 -5.80 -61.38
N GLN A 19 48.94 -5.97 -62.63
CA GLN A 19 47.54 -6.24 -62.94
C GLN A 19 47.08 -7.62 -62.45
N SER A 20 47.94 -8.65 -62.56
CA SER A 20 47.63 -9.99 -62.05
C SER A 20 47.62 -10.00 -60.51
N GLU A 21 48.58 -9.33 -59.86
CA GLU A 21 48.61 -9.15 -58.40
C GLU A 21 47.37 -8.41 -57.89
N LEU A 22 46.97 -7.32 -58.55
CA LEU A 22 45.76 -6.57 -58.19
C LEU A 22 44.50 -7.44 -58.32
N THR A 23 44.41 -8.26 -59.36
CA THR A 23 43.28 -9.17 -59.58
C THR A 23 43.22 -10.25 -58.49
N ALA A 24 44.38 -10.76 -58.06
CA ALA A 24 44.45 -11.71 -56.94
C ALA A 24 44.03 -11.06 -55.62
N ALA A 25 44.54 -9.86 -55.32
CA ALA A 25 44.18 -9.10 -54.12
C ALA A 25 42.69 -8.74 -54.07
N GLN A 26 42.07 -8.39 -55.21
CA GLN A 26 40.62 -8.17 -55.29
C GLN A 26 39.83 -9.45 -54.96
N LYS A 27 40.21 -10.60 -55.51
CA LYS A 27 39.55 -11.88 -55.21
C LYS A 27 39.67 -12.25 -53.74
N GLU A 28 40.83 -12.01 -53.12
CA GLU A 28 41.03 -12.23 -51.69
C GLU A 28 40.15 -11.30 -50.84
N THR A 29 40.06 -10.02 -51.23
CA THR A 29 39.19 -9.04 -50.59
C THR A 29 37.71 -9.45 -50.69
N ASP A 30 37.25 -9.93 -51.85
CA ASP A 30 35.88 -10.41 -52.04
C ASP A 30 35.54 -11.61 -51.16
N LEU A 31 36.50 -12.51 -50.93
CA LEU A 31 36.34 -13.64 -50.02
C LEU A 31 36.23 -13.16 -48.57
N GLN A 32 37.13 -12.27 -48.13
CA GLN A 32 37.08 -11.68 -46.79
C GLN A 32 35.78 -10.92 -46.54
N LEU A 33 35.29 -10.15 -47.52
CA LEU A 33 34.02 -9.44 -47.42
C LEU A 33 32.82 -10.40 -47.27
N LYS A 34 32.84 -11.55 -47.97
CA LYS A 34 31.82 -12.58 -47.81
C LYS A 34 31.84 -13.21 -46.42
N GLU A 35 33.02 -13.52 -45.90
CA GLU A 35 33.18 -14.06 -44.54
C GLU A 35 32.69 -13.08 -43.48
N VAL A 36 33.08 -11.81 -43.58
CA VAL A 36 32.61 -10.74 -42.67
C VAL A 36 31.09 -10.58 -42.74
N SER A 37 30.51 -10.62 -43.94
CA SER A 37 29.05 -10.53 -44.10
C SER A 37 28.31 -11.71 -43.47
N GLN A 38 28.88 -12.91 -43.54
CA GLN A 38 28.30 -14.10 -42.89
C GLN A 38 28.41 -14.01 -41.37
N ALA A 39 29.58 -13.64 -40.85
CA ALA A 39 29.81 -13.45 -39.41
C ALA A 39 28.89 -12.36 -38.82
N GLN A 40 28.65 -11.28 -39.56
CA GLN A 40 27.73 -10.22 -39.16
C GLN A 40 26.28 -10.72 -39.08
N LYS A 41 25.82 -11.48 -40.07
CA LYS A 41 24.47 -12.09 -40.04
C LYS A 41 24.28 -13.06 -38.88
N GLU A 42 25.31 -13.83 -38.55
CA GLU A 42 25.28 -14.73 -37.39
C GLU A 42 25.22 -13.95 -36.08
N THR A 43 26.04 -12.90 -35.96
CA THR A 43 26.03 -12.00 -34.79
C THR A 43 24.66 -11.33 -34.61
N ASP A 44 24.06 -10.81 -35.67
CA ASP A 44 22.72 -10.21 -35.63
C ASP A 44 21.66 -11.21 -35.18
N ARG A 45 21.77 -12.48 -35.59
CA ARG A 45 20.87 -13.54 -35.17
C ARG A 45 21.02 -13.85 -33.68
N GLN A 46 22.27 -13.99 -33.20
CA GLN A 46 22.55 -14.24 -31.79
C GLN A 46 22.06 -13.08 -30.90
N LEU A 47 22.29 -11.83 -31.30
CA LEU A 47 21.79 -10.65 -30.59
C LEU A 47 20.26 -10.62 -30.51
N LYS A 48 19.57 -11.00 -31.60
CA LYS A 48 18.10 -11.07 -31.63
C LYS A 48 17.55 -12.18 -30.73
N GLU A 49 18.23 -13.32 -30.65
CA GLU A 49 17.86 -14.42 -29.75
C GLU A 49 18.11 -14.04 -28.28
N LEU A 50 19.26 -13.41 -27.99
CA LEU A 50 19.58 -12.90 -26.65
C LEU A 50 18.55 -11.85 -26.20
N GLY A 51 18.19 -10.89 -27.06
CA GLY A 51 17.17 -9.89 -26.76
C GLY A 51 15.81 -10.52 -26.41
N LYS A 52 15.40 -11.56 -27.16
CA LYS A 52 14.17 -12.31 -26.85
C LYS A 52 14.24 -13.08 -25.53
N GLN A 53 15.39 -13.66 -25.19
CA GLN A 53 15.59 -14.36 -23.92
C GLN A 53 15.54 -13.38 -22.75
N THR A 54 16.24 -12.25 -22.86
CA THR A 54 16.22 -11.18 -21.86
C THR A 54 14.79 -10.64 -21.65
N ASP A 55 14.05 -10.38 -22.73
CA ASP A 55 12.65 -9.93 -22.64
C ASP A 55 11.75 -10.95 -21.92
N ARG A 56 11.96 -12.25 -22.15
CA ARG A 56 11.21 -13.31 -21.46
C ARG A 56 11.56 -13.36 -19.97
N GLN A 57 12.84 -13.33 -19.64
CA GLN A 57 13.32 -13.33 -18.26
C GLN A 57 12.83 -12.11 -17.48
N LEU A 58 12.89 -10.92 -18.08
CA LEU A 58 12.37 -9.69 -17.46
C LEU A 58 10.86 -9.77 -17.21
N LYS A 59 10.09 -10.31 -18.16
CA LYS A 59 8.64 -10.52 -17.97
C LYS A 59 8.32 -11.53 -16.88
N GLU A 60 9.08 -12.61 -16.78
CA GLU A 60 8.91 -13.61 -15.72
C GLU A 60 9.28 -13.06 -14.35
N LEU A 61 10.41 -12.36 -14.26
CA LEU A 61 10.85 -11.67 -13.04
C LEU A 61 9.83 -10.63 -12.58
N GLY A 62 9.27 -9.84 -13.51
CA GLY A 62 8.21 -8.88 -13.21
C GLY A 62 6.97 -9.57 -12.64
N LYS A 63 6.51 -10.66 -13.27
CA LYS A 63 5.36 -11.43 -12.77
C LYS A 63 5.61 -12.05 -11.39
N GLN A 64 6.82 -12.53 -11.14
CA GLN A 64 7.19 -13.10 -9.84
C GLN A 64 7.21 -12.01 -8.75
N THR A 65 7.81 -10.86 -9.06
CA THR A 65 7.85 -9.71 -8.16
C THR A 65 6.44 -9.22 -7.81
N ASP A 66 5.55 -9.09 -8.80
CA ASP A 66 4.16 -8.71 -8.58
C ASP A 66 3.41 -9.69 -7.66
N ARG A 67 3.67 -10.99 -7.78
CA ARG A 67 3.08 -12.02 -6.89
C ARG A 67 3.61 -11.88 -5.48
N GLN A 68 4.91 -11.74 -5.31
CA GLN A 68 5.55 -11.56 -4.01
C GLN A 68 5.06 -10.29 -3.31
N LEU A 69 4.95 -9.17 -4.03
CA LEU A 69 4.40 -7.92 -3.49
C LEU A 69 2.95 -8.06 -3.04
N LYS A 70 2.11 -8.77 -3.81
CA LYS A 70 0.72 -9.05 -3.42
C LYS A 70 0.62 -9.93 -2.19
N GLU A 71 1.43 -10.98 -2.10
CA GLU A 71 1.48 -11.87 -0.93
C GLU A 71 1.95 -11.13 0.32
N LEU A 72 3.02 -10.32 0.19
CA LEU A 72 3.50 -9.48 1.27
C LEU A 72 2.43 -8.48 1.73
N GLY A 73 1.74 -7.83 0.79
CA GLY A 73 0.63 -6.93 1.09
C GLY A 73 -0.50 -7.62 1.88
N LYS A 74 -0.85 -8.86 1.52
CA LYS A 74 -1.84 -9.66 2.26
C LYS A 74 -1.36 -10.02 3.66
N GLN A 75 -0.10 -10.41 3.82
CA GLN A 75 0.47 -10.76 5.12
C GLN A 75 0.54 -9.54 6.04
N ILE A 76 1.02 -8.40 5.55
CA ILE A 76 1.08 -7.13 6.29
C ILE A 76 -0.33 -6.68 6.68
N GLY A 77 -1.30 -6.73 5.76
CA GLY A 77 -2.71 -6.43 6.06
C GLY A 77 -3.29 -7.35 7.13
N GLY A 78 -2.98 -8.65 7.06
CA GLY A 78 -3.40 -9.63 8.08
C GLY A 78 -2.78 -9.38 9.46
N LEU A 79 -1.54 -8.88 9.53
CA LEU A 79 -0.92 -8.48 10.80
C LEU A 79 -1.60 -7.25 11.40
N GLY A 80 -1.92 -6.24 10.57
CA GLY A 80 -2.64 -5.05 11.01
C GLY A 80 -4.01 -5.38 11.62
N ALA A 81 -4.79 -6.26 10.96
CA ALA A 81 -6.08 -6.70 11.46
C ALA A 81 -5.99 -7.42 12.82
N LYS A 82 -4.99 -8.30 12.98
CA LYS A 82 -4.75 -8.99 14.26
C LYS A 82 -4.38 -8.01 15.38
N PHE A 83 -3.59 -6.99 15.07
CA PHE A 83 -3.20 -5.98 16.05
C PHE A 83 -4.39 -5.12 16.50
N GLY A 84 -5.29 -4.77 15.57
CA GLY A 84 -6.58 -4.14 15.87
C GLY A 84 -7.41 -4.99 16.84
N SER A 85 -7.69 -6.24 16.48
CA SER A 85 -8.47 -7.15 17.34
C SER A 85 -7.85 -7.39 18.72
N PHE A 86 -6.51 -7.38 18.82
CA PHE A 86 -5.82 -7.49 20.10
C PHE A 86 -6.01 -6.24 20.95
N THR A 87 -5.95 -5.06 20.32
CA THR A 87 -6.18 -3.78 21.01
C THR A 87 -7.61 -3.67 21.53
N GLU A 88 -8.59 -4.04 20.71
CA GLU A 88 -10.00 -4.13 21.11
C GLU A 88 -10.17 -5.10 22.29
N GLY A 89 -9.53 -6.29 22.22
CA GLY A 89 -9.55 -7.28 23.29
C GLY A 89 -8.95 -6.79 24.62
N LEU A 90 -7.94 -5.91 24.58
CA LEU A 90 -7.40 -5.25 25.77
C LEU A 90 -8.31 -4.13 26.28
N ALA A 91 -8.96 -3.38 25.38
CA ALA A 91 -9.81 -2.25 25.75
C ALA A 91 -11.14 -2.67 26.36
N LEU A 92 -11.75 -3.74 25.85
CA LEU A 92 -13.13 -4.12 26.18
C LEU A 92 -13.39 -4.27 27.70
N PRO A 93 -12.59 -5.00 28.50
CA PRO A 93 -12.86 -5.15 29.94
C PRO A 93 -12.85 -3.82 30.69
N SER A 94 -11.91 -2.93 30.34
CA SER A 94 -11.83 -1.59 30.93
C SER A 94 -12.99 -0.71 30.47
N MET A 95 -13.37 -0.78 29.19
CA MET A 95 -14.51 -0.04 28.65
C MET A 95 -15.83 -0.50 29.26
N GLU A 96 -16.09 -1.80 29.39
CA GLU A 96 -17.27 -2.32 30.10
C GLU A 96 -17.36 -1.78 31.53
N LYS A 97 -16.22 -1.77 32.24
CA LYS A 97 -16.15 -1.22 33.60
C LYS A 97 -16.49 0.27 33.62
N ILE A 98 -15.90 1.06 32.72
CA ILE A 98 -16.15 2.51 32.62
C ILE A 98 -17.60 2.80 32.22
N LEU A 99 -18.09 2.16 31.16
CA LEU A 99 -19.45 2.32 30.66
C LEU A 99 -20.50 2.00 31.73
N ARG A 100 -20.30 0.93 32.49
CA ARG A 100 -21.21 0.56 33.58
C ARG A 100 -21.07 1.49 34.79
N GLN A 101 -19.86 1.70 35.30
CA GLN A 101 -19.66 2.37 36.60
C GLN A 101 -19.71 3.89 36.52
N ARG A 102 -19.21 4.48 35.43
CA ARG A 102 -19.14 5.94 35.25
C ARG A 102 -20.33 6.47 34.46
N PHE A 103 -20.78 5.72 33.46
CA PHE A 103 -21.84 6.16 32.56
C PHE A 103 -23.19 5.48 32.79
N GLY A 104 -23.29 4.48 33.69
CA GLY A 104 -24.56 3.83 34.02
C GLY A 104 -25.15 3.00 32.88
N MET A 105 -24.34 2.54 31.93
CA MET A 105 -24.81 1.72 30.81
C MET A 105 -25.24 0.33 31.29
N GLU A 106 -26.42 -0.11 30.84
CA GLU A 106 -27.02 -1.38 31.21
C GLU A 106 -26.65 -2.49 30.22
N THR A 107 -26.56 -2.13 28.94
CA THR A 107 -26.17 -3.04 27.85
C THR A 107 -24.85 -2.58 27.26
N THR A 108 -23.92 -3.52 27.04
CA THR A 108 -22.67 -3.30 26.31
C THR A 108 -22.50 -4.44 25.31
N SER A 109 -22.29 -4.09 24.04
CA SER A 109 -22.20 -5.02 22.91
C SER A 109 -20.91 -4.75 22.13
N PRO A 110 -19.92 -5.66 22.17
CA PRO A 110 -18.72 -5.53 21.36
C PRO A 110 -18.94 -5.95 19.90
N SER A 111 -18.10 -5.44 19.00
CA SER A 111 -18.00 -5.85 17.59
C SER A 111 -19.34 -5.85 16.84
N VAL A 112 -20.10 -4.75 16.98
CA VAL A 112 -21.41 -4.62 16.34
C VAL A 112 -21.25 -4.27 14.87
N ARG A 113 -21.78 -5.13 13.99
CA ARG A 113 -21.75 -4.94 12.53
C ARG A 113 -23.14 -5.01 11.96
N VAL A 114 -23.56 -3.99 11.21
CA VAL A 114 -24.89 -3.93 10.59
C VAL A 114 -24.76 -3.58 9.11
N SER A 115 -25.54 -4.27 8.28
CA SER A 115 -25.64 -4.03 6.84
C SER A 115 -27.08 -3.67 6.47
N LYS A 116 -27.29 -2.51 5.85
CA LYS A 116 -28.63 -2.01 5.47
C LYS A 116 -28.55 -1.23 4.17
N GLY A 117 -29.38 -1.61 3.19
CA GLY A 117 -29.45 -0.92 1.89
C GLY A 117 -28.11 -0.85 1.15
N GLY A 118 -27.29 -1.91 1.22
CA GLY A 118 -25.96 -1.96 0.60
C GLY A 118 -24.89 -1.11 1.31
N GLN A 119 -25.22 -0.48 2.44
CA GLN A 119 -24.26 0.21 3.30
C GLN A 119 -23.91 -0.63 4.52
N HIS A 120 -22.72 -0.40 5.06
CA HIS A 120 -22.20 -1.09 6.23
C HIS A 120 -21.76 -0.08 7.29
N ILE A 121 -21.91 -0.49 8.55
CA ILE A 121 -21.35 0.19 9.72
C ILE A 121 -20.79 -0.87 10.67
N GLU A 122 -19.62 -0.57 11.23
CA GLU A 122 -18.94 -1.36 12.24
C GLU A 122 -18.67 -0.45 13.43
N ILE A 123 -18.91 -0.98 14.63
CA ILE A 123 -18.77 -0.29 15.91
C ILE A 123 -18.05 -1.24 16.85
N ASP A 124 -16.92 -0.81 17.39
CA ASP A 124 -16.10 -1.66 18.26
C ASP A 124 -16.84 -1.96 19.57
N VAL A 125 -17.47 -0.95 20.19
CA VAL A 125 -18.39 -1.14 21.32
C VAL A 125 -19.59 -0.20 21.22
N LEU A 126 -20.79 -0.78 21.26
CA LEU A 126 -22.05 -0.06 21.46
C LEU A 126 -22.52 -0.31 22.88
N ALA A 127 -22.76 0.74 23.65
CA ALA A 127 -23.36 0.64 24.97
C ALA A 127 -24.56 1.57 25.10
N TYR A 128 -25.59 1.14 25.81
CA TYR A 128 -26.78 1.96 26.02
C TYR A 128 -27.50 1.61 27.33
N ALA A 129 -28.28 2.57 27.80
CA ALA A 129 -29.26 2.42 28.87
C ALA A 129 -30.63 2.95 28.40
N ASN A 130 -31.69 2.36 28.92
CA ASN A 130 -33.06 2.80 28.66
C ASN A 130 -33.60 3.63 29.85
N GLY A 131 -34.90 3.91 29.87
CA GLY A 131 -35.56 4.55 31.01
C GLY A 131 -35.14 6.00 31.22
N GLU A 132 -34.82 6.36 32.46
CA GLU A 132 -34.48 7.74 32.84
C GLU A 132 -33.21 8.25 32.16
N LEU A 133 -32.18 7.40 32.05
CA LEU A 133 -30.90 7.78 31.46
C LEU A 133 -30.98 7.91 29.93
N ASN A 134 -31.74 7.04 29.27
CA ASN A 134 -32.00 7.00 27.82
C ASN A 134 -30.83 7.47 26.94
N THR A 135 -29.66 6.85 27.09
CA THR A 135 -28.39 7.28 26.47
C THR A 135 -27.71 6.11 25.78
N ALA A 136 -26.96 6.40 24.71
CA ALA A 136 -26.09 5.48 23.99
C ALA A 136 -24.68 6.07 23.84
N TYR A 137 -23.68 5.21 23.91
CA TYR A 137 -22.27 5.49 23.68
C TYR A 137 -21.73 4.60 22.58
N ILE A 138 -20.99 5.20 21.66
CA ILE A 138 -20.18 4.51 20.65
C ILE A 138 -18.73 4.63 21.07
N VAL A 139 -18.04 3.51 21.22
CA VAL A 139 -16.60 3.48 21.46
C VAL A 139 -15.90 3.00 20.19
N GLU A 140 -14.93 3.77 19.74
CA GLU A 140 -13.96 3.38 18.72
C GLU A 140 -12.61 3.15 19.40
N VAL A 141 -11.98 2.02 19.14
CA VAL A 141 -10.71 1.60 19.74
C VAL A 141 -9.60 1.63 18.70
N LYS A 142 -8.50 2.32 18.99
CA LYS A 142 -7.35 2.42 18.11
C LYS A 142 -6.06 2.01 18.81
N SER A 143 -5.21 1.24 18.13
CA SER A 143 -3.85 1.01 18.63
C SER A 143 -3.03 2.29 18.58
N HIS A 144 -3.16 3.05 17.49
CA HIS A 144 -2.57 4.37 17.33
C HIS A 144 -3.63 5.31 16.76
N ALA A 145 -4.08 6.27 17.56
CA ALA A 145 -5.05 7.24 17.12
C ALA A 145 -4.43 8.22 16.11
N ARG A 146 -5.22 8.60 15.10
CA ARG A 146 -4.89 9.63 14.10
C ARG A 146 -6.08 10.54 13.87
N GLU A 147 -5.91 11.63 13.12
CA GLU A 147 -7.02 12.54 12.79
C GLU A 147 -8.16 11.83 12.05
N GLU A 148 -7.84 10.83 11.23
CA GLU A 148 -8.85 10.00 10.57
C GLU A 148 -9.70 9.21 11.58
N SER A 149 -9.18 8.90 12.77
CA SER A 149 -9.92 8.20 13.83
C SER A 149 -11.04 9.06 14.40
N ILE A 150 -10.78 10.36 14.59
CA ILE A 150 -11.79 11.35 14.99
C ILE A 150 -12.87 11.44 13.92
N THR A 151 -12.45 11.57 12.66
CA THR A 151 -13.36 11.68 11.50
C THR A 151 -14.22 10.42 11.35
N GLN A 152 -13.64 9.24 11.57
CA GLN A 152 -14.35 7.96 11.53
C GLN A 152 -15.43 7.89 12.61
N LEU A 153 -15.08 8.16 13.88
CA LEU A 153 -16.03 8.14 14.99
C LEU A 153 -17.19 9.14 14.75
N LYS A 154 -16.86 10.35 14.27
CA LYS A 154 -17.86 11.35 13.89
C LYS A 154 -18.83 10.83 12.82
N SER A 155 -18.30 10.17 11.78
CA SER A 155 -19.10 9.59 10.71
C SER A 155 -20.03 8.47 11.22
N ILE A 156 -19.53 7.62 12.13
CA ILE A 156 -20.33 6.57 12.77
C ILE A 156 -21.50 7.18 13.54
N LEU A 157 -21.23 8.17 14.39
CA LEU A 157 -22.26 8.85 15.20
C LEU A 157 -23.33 9.52 14.33
N GLN A 158 -22.94 10.22 13.27
CA GLN A 158 -23.88 10.89 12.35
C GLN A 158 -24.79 9.90 11.61
N ARG A 159 -24.29 8.70 11.31
CA ARG A 159 -25.04 7.66 10.57
C ARG A 159 -25.77 6.70 11.49
N PHE A 160 -25.42 6.65 12.78
CA PHE A 160 -25.88 5.65 13.75
C PHE A 160 -27.40 5.44 13.71
N ARG A 161 -28.20 6.51 13.82
CA ARG A 161 -29.67 6.40 13.87
C ARG A 161 -30.31 5.85 12.59
N ALA A 162 -29.64 5.93 11.44
CA ALA A 162 -30.15 5.33 10.20
C ALA A 162 -30.04 3.79 10.24
N PHE A 163 -29.01 3.28 10.92
CA PHE A 163 -28.78 1.85 11.12
C PHE A 163 -29.53 1.30 12.33
N PHE A 164 -29.66 2.10 13.40
CA PHE A 164 -30.30 1.73 14.67
C PHE A 164 -31.48 2.67 15.00
N PRO A 165 -32.58 2.63 14.23
CA PRO A 165 -33.74 3.50 14.46
C PRO A 165 -34.38 3.32 15.84
N GLU A 166 -34.22 2.17 16.49
CA GLU A 166 -34.63 1.87 17.87
C GLU A 166 -33.93 2.76 18.91
N HIS A 167 -32.83 3.42 18.56
CA HIS A 167 -32.09 4.33 19.43
C HIS A 167 -32.27 5.81 19.07
N LYS A 168 -33.24 6.15 18.21
CA LYS A 168 -33.44 7.52 17.69
C LYS A 168 -33.61 8.58 18.79
N ASP A 169 -34.27 8.23 19.88
CA ASP A 169 -34.62 9.17 20.96
C ASP A 169 -33.54 9.23 22.06
N LYS A 170 -32.47 8.44 21.93
CA LYS A 170 -31.37 8.42 22.90
C LYS A 170 -30.45 9.63 22.73
N GLN A 171 -29.90 10.09 23.86
CA GLN A 171 -28.68 10.89 23.85
C GLN A 171 -27.57 10.03 23.24
N LEU A 172 -26.73 10.58 22.36
CA LEU A 172 -25.69 9.82 21.67
C LEU A 172 -24.35 10.53 21.84
N TYR A 173 -23.36 9.79 22.33
CA TYR A 173 -22.01 10.28 22.60
C TYR A 173 -20.94 9.34 22.03
N GLY A 174 -19.77 9.90 21.72
CA GLY A 174 -18.61 9.15 21.25
C GLY A 174 -17.50 9.06 22.28
N ILE A 175 -16.82 7.92 22.33
CA ILE A 175 -15.57 7.71 23.07
C ILE A 175 -14.51 7.23 22.08
N LEU A 176 -13.37 7.93 22.01
CA LEU A 176 -12.19 7.45 21.30
C LEU A 176 -11.22 6.85 22.33
N ALA A 177 -11.09 5.53 22.31
CA ALA A 177 -10.13 4.80 23.14
C ALA A 177 -8.86 4.53 22.33
N ALA A 178 -7.69 4.86 22.88
CA ALA A 178 -6.42 4.57 22.18
C ALA A 178 -5.29 4.10 23.09
N VAL A 179 -4.47 3.18 22.57
CA VAL A 179 -3.21 2.79 23.23
C VAL A 179 -2.19 3.92 23.11
N ASP A 180 -1.98 4.41 21.88
CA ASP A 180 -1.14 5.57 21.61
C ASP A 180 -1.94 6.74 21.02
N MET A 181 -1.71 7.93 21.57
CA MET A 181 -2.36 9.18 21.18
C MET A 181 -1.46 10.36 21.58
N SER A 182 -1.20 11.27 20.64
CA SER A 182 -0.46 12.50 20.95
C SER A 182 -1.29 13.49 21.77
N PRO A 183 -0.66 14.38 22.56
CA PRO A 183 -1.37 15.44 23.29
C PRO A 183 -2.24 16.33 22.39
N ASP A 184 -1.74 16.69 21.20
CA ASP A 184 -2.48 17.52 20.24
C ASP A 184 -3.73 16.80 19.72
N LEU A 185 -3.63 15.50 19.44
CA LEU A 185 -4.76 14.72 18.96
C LEU A 185 -5.79 14.49 20.06
N ARG A 186 -5.34 14.29 21.31
CA ARG A 186 -6.21 14.24 22.48
C ARG A 186 -7.03 15.53 22.57
N GLU A 187 -6.38 16.69 22.49
CA GLU A 187 -7.05 17.98 22.56
C GLU A 187 -8.07 18.16 21.43
N LYS A 188 -7.70 17.84 20.18
CA LYS A 188 -8.63 17.85 19.04
C LYS A 188 -9.84 16.93 19.26
N THR A 189 -9.62 15.75 19.84
CA THR A 189 -10.68 14.78 20.14
C THR A 189 -11.68 15.35 21.16
N LEU A 190 -11.17 15.98 22.22
CA LEU A 190 -12.00 16.66 23.22
C LEU A 190 -12.75 17.85 22.62
N GLN A 191 -12.13 18.63 21.73
CA GLN A 191 -12.76 19.78 21.06
C GLN A 191 -13.94 19.36 20.14
N GLU A 192 -13.88 18.17 19.55
CA GLU A 192 -15.00 17.56 18.82
C GLU A 192 -16.10 17.00 19.75
N GLY A 193 -15.91 17.14 21.07
CA GLY A 193 -16.84 16.71 22.11
C GLY A 193 -16.83 15.20 22.35
N PHE A 194 -15.79 14.49 21.93
CA PHE A 194 -15.62 13.06 22.22
C PHE A 194 -14.90 12.86 23.55
N TYR A 195 -15.35 11.88 24.32
CA TYR A 195 -14.57 11.38 25.44
C TYR A 195 -13.30 10.72 24.93
N VAL A 196 -12.22 10.85 25.69
CA VAL A 196 -10.96 10.16 25.42
C VAL A 196 -10.74 9.10 26.49
N ALA A 197 -10.36 7.90 26.08
CA ALA A 197 -9.86 6.87 26.98
C ALA A 197 -8.45 6.44 26.55
N ARG A 198 -7.53 6.30 27.50
CA ARG A 198 -6.14 5.90 27.25
C ARG A 198 -5.74 4.75 28.14
N ILE A 199 -4.79 3.96 27.67
CA ILE A 199 -4.19 2.91 28.50
C ILE A 199 -3.23 3.51 29.53
N HIS A 200 -3.41 3.15 30.79
CA HIS A 200 -2.51 3.41 31.92
C HIS A 200 -2.38 2.10 32.70
N ASP A 201 -1.16 1.65 32.98
CA ASP A 201 -0.90 0.39 33.70
C ASP A 201 -1.74 -0.82 33.22
N GLN A 202 -1.82 -1.01 31.89
CA GLN A 202 -2.54 -2.09 31.21
C GLN A 202 -4.08 -2.00 31.24
N VAL A 203 -4.65 -0.95 31.81
CA VAL A 203 -6.11 -0.71 31.84
C VAL A 203 -6.45 0.61 31.15
N PHE A 204 -7.58 0.67 30.47
CA PHE A 204 -8.06 1.94 29.92
C PHE A 204 -8.74 2.78 31.01
N GLU A 205 -8.42 4.06 31.03
CA GLU A 205 -8.99 5.08 31.91
C GLU A 205 -9.45 6.28 31.09
N LEU A 206 -10.44 7.02 31.61
CA LEU A 206 -10.89 8.26 30.97
C LEU A 206 -9.85 9.35 31.16
N ASP A 207 -9.45 9.97 30.07
CA ASP A 207 -8.48 11.06 30.02
C ASP A 207 -9.17 12.34 29.54
N ILE A 208 -10.01 12.90 30.42
CA ILE A 208 -10.83 14.09 30.17
C ILE A 208 -10.63 15.11 31.30
N PRO A 209 -10.75 16.42 31.04
CA PRO A 209 -10.77 17.43 32.11
C PRO A 209 -12.05 17.30 32.97
N GLU A 210 -12.00 17.74 34.22
CA GLU A 210 -13.13 17.63 35.18
C GLU A 210 -14.42 18.30 34.69
N ASN A 211 -14.29 19.41 33.96
CA ASN A 211 -15.39 20.20 33.41
C ASN A 211 -15.70 19.89 31.94
N PHE A 212 -15.27 18.74 31.44
CA PHE A 212 -15.50 18.33 30.05
C PHE A 212 -17.00 18.31 29.72
N GLN A 213 -17.36 18.93 28.58
CA GLN A 213 -18.72 18.95 28.06
C GLN A 213 -18.76 18.15 26.76
N PRO A 214 -19.34 16.93 26.75
CA PRO A 214 -19.38 16.12 25.55
C PRO A 214 -20.38 16.67 24.53
N GLN A 215 -20.10 16.48 23.25
CA GLN A 215 -21.04 16.82 22.20
C GLN A 215 -22.06 15.70 22.01
N ARG A 216 -23.34 16.08 22.03
CA ARG A 216 -24.45 15.20 21.70
C ARG A 216 -24.66 15.16 20.19
N TYR A 217 -24.85 13.95 19.64
CA TYR A 217 -25.15 13.69 18.23
C TYR A 217 -26.61 13.25 18.00
#